data_AF-A0A7C3HEK4-F1
#
_entry.id   AF-A0A7C3HEK4-F1
#
_cell.length_a   1.000
_cell.length_b   1.000
_cell.length_c   1.000
_cell.angle_alpha   90.00
_cell.angle_beta   90.00
_cell.angle_gamma   90.00
#
_symmetry.space_group_name_H-M   'P 1'
#
loop_
_entity.id
_entity.type
_entity.pdbx_description
1 polymer ?
#
loop_
_entity_poly.entity_id
_entity_poly.type
_entity_poly.pdbx_seq_one_letter_code
_entity_poly.pdbx_strand_id
1 'polypeptide(L)'
;SLKNQRWIVEEKAGYQAEFSKIKTLLLGLAELKTIEAKTAKAENYGRLGVQAVGEPGEANSKQVQLLNKAGSQLYTIIVGKRKETRIPGGKPSVYVRESGKAKSWLVSGKIAIPSSQADWLNKKIININPSEIQSIKILQADDSQLVVSKQAKSDSHYSIENLPANAKLKSEGVADSLANTLQNLSFEDVLKRSAFQANEEQTVHISYKTFDGLVLHAKLLEKDGKHFLWFDVKTSSTDDAIVKKSNDLNANFALWVYEIPAYKAETLNKKLEDLIKAEEPNVSEPNPDKTDEK
;
A
#
# COMPACT_ATOMS: atom_id res chain seq x y z
N SER A 1 -5.44 -6.66 -18.00
CA SER A 1 -5.12 -6.55 -19.45
C SER A 1 -3.69 -6.10 -19.70
N LEU A 2 -3.15 -6.33 -20.90
CA LEU A 2 -1.86 -5.76 -21.35
C LEU A 2 -2.12 -4.54 -22.25
N LYS A 3 -1.70 -3.34 -21.83
CA LYS A 3 -1.83 -2.10 -22.61
C LYS A 3 -0.49 -1.36 -22.61
N ASN A 4 -0.05 -0.85 -23.76
CA ASN A 4 1.23 -0.14 -23.91
C ASN A 4 2.41 -0.88 -23.23
N GLN A 5 2.52 -2.19 -23.50
CA GLN A 5 3.53 -3.09 -22.93
C GLN A 5 3.51 -3.21 -21.39
N ARG A 6 2.44 -2.77 -20.72
CA ARG A 6 2.27 -2.87 -19.27
C ARG A 6 1.00 -3.62 -18.91
N TRP A 7 1.09 -4.49 -17.90
CA TRP A 7 -0.07 -5.13 -17.33
C TRP A 7 -0.81 -4.19 -16.40
N ILE A 8 -2.13 -4.15 -16.53
CA ILE A 8 -3.03 -3.28 -15.78
C ILE A 8 -4.20 -4.07 -15.18
N VAL A 9 -4.76 -3.54 -14.10
CA VAL A 9 -6.03 -3.97 -13.49
C VAL A 9 -7.11 -2.99 -13.92
N GLU A 10 -8.10 -3.46 -14.69
CA GLU A 10 -9.09 -2.56 -15.31
C GLU A 10 -10.06 -1.99 -14.28
N GLU A 11 -10.45 -2.81 -13.32
CA GLU A 11 -11.34 -2.49 -12.21
C GLU A 11 -10.70 -1.49 -11.22
N LYS A 12 -9.37 -1.36 -11.26
CA LYS A 12 -8.61 -0.32 -10.55
C LYS A 12 -8.20 0.81 -11.49
N ALA A 13 -9.14 1.14 -12.37
CA ALA A 13 -9.08 2.24 -13.32
C ALA A 13 -7.83 2.23 -14.24
N GLY A 14 -7.27 1.05 -14.48
CA GLY A 14 -6.08 0.85 -15.30
C GLY A 14 -4.75 0.97 -14.55
N TYR A 15 -4.75 0.93 -13.22
CA TYR A 15 -3.52 0.93 -12.44
C TYR A 15 -2.63 -0.28 -12.77
N GLN A 16 -1.32 -0.11 -12.64
CA GLN A 16 -0.34 -1.13 -12.98
C GLN A 16 -0.48 -2.39 -12.10
N ALA A 17 -0.54 -3.54 -12.76
CA ALA A 17 -0.51 -4.83 -12.09
C ALA A 17 0.92 -5.25 -11.75
N GLU A 18 1.05 -6.05 -10.69
CA GLU A 18 2.30 -6.71 -10.31
C GLU A 18 2.57 -7.88 -11.26
N PHE A 19 3.52 -7.68 -12.18
CA PHE A 19 3.81 -8.64 -13.25
C PHE A 19 4.24 -10.00 -12.72
N SER A 20 4.96 -10.05 -11.59
CA SER A 20 5.38 -11.32 -11.00
C SER A 20 4.19 -12.21 -10.65
N LYS A 21 3.08 -11.65 -10.14
CA LYS A 21 1.84 -12.40 -9.84
C LYS A 21 1.19 -12.95 -11.12
N ILE A 22 1.17 -12.16 -12.18
CA ILE A 22 0.62 -12.58 -13.49
C ILE A 22 1.45 -13.71 -14.06
N LYS A 23 2.78 -13.57 -14.07
CA LYS A 23 3.71 -14.60 -14.52
C LYS A 23 3.53 -15.90 -13.73
N THR A 24 3.44 -15.82 -12.40
CA THR A 24 3.21 -16.99 -11.53
C THR A 24 1.88 -17.68 -11.86
N LEU A 25 0.80 -16.94 -12.10
CA LEU A 25 -0.48 -17.52 -12.49
C LEU A 25 -0.37 -18.26 -13.83
N LEU A 26 0.19 -17.61 -14.86
CA LEU A 26 0.29 -18.19 -16.20
C LEU A 26 1.17 -19.45 -16.24
N LEU A 27 2.33 -19.43 -15.57
CA LEU A 27 3.19 -20.60 -15.44
C LEU A 27 2.49 -21.71 -14.66
N GLY A 28 1.83 -21.38 -13.55
CA GLY A 28 1.09 -22.35 -12.75
C GLY A 28 -0.05 -23.03 -13.52
N LEU A 29 -0.68 -22.33 -14.47
CA LEU A 29 -1.67 -22.90 -15.39
C LEU A 29 -1.04 -23.79 -16.47
N ALA A 30 0.09 -23.36 -17.05
CA ALA A 30 0.78 -24.10 -18.10
C ALA A 30 1.41 -25.42 -17.60
N GLU A 31 1.79 -25.47 -16.32
CA GLU A 31 2.44 -26.64 -15.71
C GLU A 31 1.46 -27.66 -15.11
N LEU A 32 0.14 -27.42 -15.17
CA LEU A 32 -0.86 -28.33 -14.63
C LEU A 32 -0.78 -29.71 -15.31
N LYS A 33 -0.77 -30.76 -14.50
CA LYS A 33 -0.85 -32.14 -15.00
C LYS A 33 -2.07 -32.83 -14.42
N THR A 34 -2.88 -33.39 -15.30
CA THR A 34 -4.04 -34.20 -14.92
C THR A 34 -3.61 -35.40 -14.08
N ILE A 35 -4.30 -35.60 -12.95
CA ILE A 35 -4.14 -36.78 -12.10
C ILE A 35 -5.31 -37.73 -12.34
N GLU A 36 -6.54 -37.24 -12.19
CA GLU A 36 -7.73 -38.10 -12.16
C GLU A 36 -8.96 -37.37 -12.70
N ALA A 37 -9.72 -38.06 -13.55
CA ALA A 37 -11.05 -37.60 -13.95
C ALA A 37 -12.00 -37.58 -12.75
N LYS A 38 -12.83 -36.54 -12.66
CA LYS A 38 -13.86 -36.41 -11.61
C LYS A 38 -15.26 -36.39 -12.22
N THR A 39 -16.23 -35.85 -11.49
CA THR A 39 -17.64 -35.85 -11.87
C THR A 39 -17.86 -35.09 -13.18
N ALA A 40 -18.83 -35.56 -13.98
CA ALA A 40 -19.46 -34.79 -15.05
C ALA A 40 -20.92 -34.38 -14.72
N LYS A 41 -21.42 -34.77 -13.54
CA LYS A 41 -22.74 -34.42 -13.04
C LYS A 41 -22.68 -33.07 -12.32
N ALA A 42 -23.51 -32.12 -12.77
CA ALA A 42 -23.52 -30.74 -12.26
C ALA A 42 -23.85 -30.66 -10.76
N GLU A 43 -24.76 -31.52 -10.28
CA GLU A 43 -25.13 -31.66 -8.86
C GLU A 43 -23.94 -31.91 -7.92
N ASN A 44 -22.82 -32.42 -8.44
CA ASN A 44 -21.63 -32.73 -7.65
C ASN A 44 -20.55 -31.62 -7.70
N TYR A 45 -20.69 -30.58 -8.52
CA TYR A 45 -19.65 -29.56 -8.66
C TYR A 45 -19.39 -28.76 -7.39
N GLY A 46 -20.42 -28.51 -6.57
CA GLY A 46 -20.27 -27.78 -5.30
C GLY A 46 -19.34 -28.45 -4.30
N ARG A 47 -19.24 -29.79 -4.35
CA ARG A 47 -18.28 -30.53 -3.51
C ARG A 47 -16.84 -30.16 -3.85
N LEU A 48 -16.55 -29.98 -5.14
CA LEU A 48 -15.22 -29.67 -5.67
C LEU A 48 -14.96 -28.17 -5.79
N GLY A 49 -16.00 -27.33 -5.75
CA GLY A 49 -15.92 -25.90 -6.01
C GLY A 49 -15.68 -25.59 -7.50
N VAL A 50 -16.27 -26.33 -8.42
CA VAL A 50 -16.06 -26.14 -9.88
C VAL A 50 -17.33 -25.72 -10.62
N GLN A 51 -18.30 -25.12 -9.92
CA GLN A 51 -19.47 -24.48 -10.54
C GLN A 51 -19.03 -23.31 -11.42
N ALA A 52 -19.83 -22.99 -12.45
CA ALA A 52 -19.57 -21.78 -13.22
C ALA A 52 -19.77 -20.54 -12.33
N VAL A 53 -18.92 -19.53 -12.52
CA VAL A 53 -19.05 -18.27 -11.78
C VAL A 53 -20.27 -17.52 -12.32
N GLY A 54 -21.13 -17.02 -11.43
CA GLY A 54 -22.35 -16.29 -11.80
C GLY A 54 -23.62 -17.13 -11.89
N GLU A 55 -23.55 -18.46 -11.71
CA GLU A 55 -24.75 -19.29 -11.49
C GLU A 55 -25.32 -19.06 -10.08
N PRO A 56 -26.66 -19.13 -9.89
CA PRO A 56 -27.28 -19.00 -8.57
C PRO A 56 -26.72 -20.01 -7.54
N GLY A 57 -26.34 -19.51 -6.36
CA GLY A 57 -25.75 -20.30 -5.26
C GLY A 57 -24.32 -19.84 -4.90
N GLU A 58 -23.81 -20.25 -3.73
CA GLU A 58 -22.45 -19.92 -3.30
C GLU A 58 -21.40 -20.69 -4.13
N ALA A 59 -20.97 -20.09 -5.24
CA ALA A 59 -19.85 -20.59 -6.02
C ALA A 59 -18.53 -20.21 -5.31
N ASN A 60 -17.92 -21.19 -4.64
CA ASN A 60 -16.56 -21.08 -4.10
C ASN A 60 -15.48 -21.33 -5.18
N SER A 61 -15.82 -21.10 -6.45
CA SER A 61 -14.94 -21.29 -7.61
C SER A 61 -14.36 -19.96 -8.07
N LYS A 62 -13.22 -20.00 -8.76
CA LYS A 62 -12.64 -18.85 -9.45
C LYS A 62 -12.53 -19.16 -10.93
N GLN A 63 -13.04 -18.28 -11.79
CA GLN A 63 -12.86 -18.41 -13.24
C GLN A 63 -11.63 -17.62 -13.68
N VAL A 64 -10.75 -18.26 -14.45
CA VAL A 64 -9.65 -17.60 -15.15
C VAL A 64 -9.87 -17.74 -16.63
N GLN A 65 -9.98 -16.59 -17.32
CA GLN A 65 -10.11 -16.50 -18.76
C GLN A 65 -8.82 -15.90 -19.34
N LEU A 66 -8.22 -16.60 -20.29
CA LEU A 66 -7.06 -16.14 -21.05
C LEU A 66 -7.54 -15.68 -22.42
N LEU A 67 -7.26 -14.42 -22.75
CA LEU A 67 -7.59 -13.80 -24.02
C LEU A 67 -6.31 -13.52 -24.81
N ASN A 68 -6.39 -13.59 -26.13
CA ASN A 68 -5.32 -13.12 -27.01
C ASN A 68 -5.35 -11.58 -27.15
N LYS A 69 -4.42 -11.03 -27.93
CA LYS A 69 -4.35 -9.57 -28.19
C LYS A 69 -5.60 -9.00 -28.87
N ALA A 70 -6.32 -9.81 -29.66
CA ALA A 70 -7.56 -9.42 -30.31
C ALA A 70 -8.81 -9.56 -29.40
N GLY A 71 -8.62 -9.94 -28.13
CA GLY A 71 -9.72 -10.20 -27.19
C GLY A 71 -10.42 -11.55 -27.40
N SER A 72 -9.94 -12.40 -28.32
CA SER A 72 -10.50 -13.73 -28.51
C SER A 72 -10.09 -14.65 -27.37
N GLN A 73 -11.04 -15.46 -26.88
CA GLN A 73 -10.79 -16.43 -25.84
C GLN A 73 -9.85 -17.54 -26.33
N LEU A 74 -8.73 -17.72 -25.62
CA LEU A 74 -7.78 -18.82 -25.82
C LEU A 74 -8.12 -20.01 -24.93
N TYR A 75 -8.43 -19.73 -23.66
CA TYR A 75 -8.68 -20.75 -22.66
C TYR A 75 -9.55 -20.21 -21.53
N THR A 76 -10.39 -21.04 -20.93
CA THR A 76 -11.15 -20.68 -19.73
C THR A 76 -11.23 -21.86 -18.79
N ILE A 77 -10.75 -21.65 -17.57
CA ILE A 77 -10.70 -22.67 -16.52
C ILE A 77 -11.41 -22.18 -15.28
N ILE A 78 -12.24 -23.05 -14.73
CA ILE A 78 -12.86 -22.90 -13.43
C ILE A 78 -11.96 -23.62 -12.43
N VAL A 79 -11.44 -22.87 -11.47
CA VAL A 79 -10.54 -23.33 -10.41
C VAL A 79 -11.33 -23.48 -9.13
N GLY A 80 -11.31 -24.68 -8.57
CA GLY A 80 -12.03 -25.00 -7.36
C GLY A 80 -11.15 -25.20 -6.14
N LYS A 81 -11.64 -26.03 -5.23
CA LYS A 81 -10.98 -26.30 -3.94
C LYS A 81 -9.61 -26.92 -4.16
N ARG A 82 -8.68 -26.58 -3.29
CA ARG A 82 -7.39 -27.27 -3.18
C ARG A 82 -7.61 -28.61 -2.49
N LYS A 83 -6.90 -29.64 -2.92
CA LYS A 83 -6.82 -30.92 -2.22
C LYS A 83 -5.48 -30.95 -1.49
N GLU A 84 -5.52 -30.84 -0.17
CA GLU A 84 -4.34 -30.95 0.67
C GLU A 84 -3.73 -32.35 0.54
N THR A 85 -2.40 -32.40 0.41
CA THR A 85 -1.66 -33.65 0.48
C THR A 85 -1.45 -34.02 1.94
N ARG A 86 -1.76 -35.27 2.30
CA ARG A 86 -1.40 -35.83 3.61
C ARG A 86 0.03 -36.40 3.63
N ILE A 87 0.70 -36.41 2.48
CA ILE A 87 2.08 -36.86 2.32
C ILE A 87 3.01 -35.64 2.45
N PRO A 88 3.96 -35.64 3.39
CA PRO A 88 5.00 -34.61 3.47
C PRO A 88 5.75 -34.47 2.13
N GLY A 89 5.85 -33.25 1.60
CA GLY A 89 6.48 -33.00 0.31
C GLY A 89 5.65 -33.38 -0.93
N GLY A 90 4.41 -33.86 -0.75
CA GLY A 90 3.51 -34.15 -1.85
C GLY A 90 3.20 -32.92 -2.69
N LYS A 91 3.03 -33.10 -4.01
CA LYS A 91 2.69 -31.98 -4.90
C LYS A 91 1.30 -31.44 -4.56
N PRO A 92 1.13 -30.10 -4.50
CA PRO A 92 -0.19 -29.52 -4.32
C PRO A 92 -1.11 -29.97 -5.46
N SER A 93 -2.38 -30.18 -5.15
CA SER A 93 -3.40 -30.55 -6.14
C SER A 93 -4.62 -29.66 -6.01
N VAL A 94 -5.32 -29.45 -7.13
CA VAL A 94 -6.49 -28.57 -7.20
C VAL A 94 -7.54 -29.17 -8.13
N TYR A 95 -8.81 -28.97 -7.80
CA TYR A 95 -9.91 -29.33 -8.69
C TYR A 95 -10.09 -28.26 -9.76
N VAL A 96 -10.26 -28.68 -11.00
CA VAL A 96 -10.51 -27.77 -12.13
C VAL A 96 -11.60 -28.30 -13.03
N ARG A 97 -12.24 -27.40 -13.77
CA ARG A 97 -13.14 -27.73 -14.87
C ARG A 97 -12.92 -26.72 -16.00
N GLU A 98 -12.74 -27.20 -17.22
CA GLU A 98 -12.73 -26.32 -18.38
C GLU A 98 -14.14 -25.76 -18.61
N SER A 99 -14.25 -24.47 -18.87
CA SER A 99 -15.57 -23.85 -19.10
C SER A 99 -16.24 -24.45 -20.34
N GLY A 100 -17.56 -24.66 -20.26
CA GLY A 100 -18.34 -25.34 -21.31
C GLY A 100 -18.15 -26.87 -21.36
N LYS A 101 -17.21 -27.46 -20.59
CA LYS A 101 -17.08 -28.92 -20.46
C LYS A 101 -17.76 -29.41 -19.17
N ALA A 102 -18.43 -30.55 -19.28
CA ALA A 102 -19.04 -31.21 -18.12
C ALA A 102 -17.99 -31.89 -17.23
N LYS A 103 -16.98 -32.52 -17.83
CA LYS A 103 -15.99 -33.27 -17.06
C LYS A 103 -15.09 -32.35 -16.22
N SER A 104 -15.07 -32.59 -14.91
CA SER A 104 -14.10 -32.00 -13.98
C SER A 104 -12.89 -32.92 -13.75
N TRP A 105 -11.80 -32.36 -13.21
CA TRP A 105 -10.52 -33.04 -13.04
C TRP A 105 -9.87 -32.67 -11.71
N LEU A 106 -9.09 -33.59 -11.16
CA LEU A 106 -8.04 -33.28 -10.19
C LEU A 106 -6.72 -33.14 -10.95
N VAL A 107 -6.02 -32.02 -10.76
CA VAL A 107 -4.72 -31.75 -11.38
C VAL A 107 -3.66 -31.52 -10.31
N SER A 108 -2.41 -31.90 -10.59
CA SER A 108 -1.24 -31.50 -9.79
C SER A 108 -0.76 -30.13 -10.24
N GLY A 109 -0.38 -29.29 -9.26
CA GLY A 109 0.10 -27.92 -9.47
C GLY A 109 -0.49 -26.93 -8.48
N LYS A 110 0.02 -25.70 -8.52
CA LYS A 110 -0.44 -24.58 -7.70
C LYS A 110 -0.93 -23.46 -8.62
N ILE A 111 -2.20 -23.10 -8.48
CA ILE A 111 -2.77 -21.92 -9.13
C ILE A 111 -2.87 -20.80 -8.09
N ALA A 112 -2.07 -19.75 -8.27
CA ALA A 112 -2.03 -18.60 -7.40
C ALA A 112 -2.95 -17.50 -7.96
N ILE A 113 -4.19 -17.46 -7.47
CA ILE A 113 -5.16 -16.40 -7.82
C ILE A 113 -5.34 -15.53 -6.58
N PRO A 114 -4.90 -14.26 -6.61
CA PRO A 114 -5.20 -13.27 -5.59
C PRO A 114 -6.68 -13.22 -5.19
N SER A 115 -6.95 -12.86 -3.94
CA SER A 115 -8.28 -12.83 -3.33
C SER A 115 -9.11 -11.65 -3.82
N SER A 116 -8.47 -10.48 -3.91
CA SER A 116 -9.12 -9.22 -4.30
C SER A 116 -8.48 -8.63 -5.56
N GLN A 117 -9.16 -7.65 -6.15
CA GLN A 117 -8.61 -6.85 -7.26
C GLN A 117 -7.36 -6.06 -6.81
N ALA A 118 -7.36 -5.53 -5.59
CA ALA A 118 -6.23 -4.76 -5.07
C ALA A 118 -4.97 -5.61 -4.88
N ASP A 119 -5.13 -6.91 -4.63
CA ASP A 119 -4.02 -7.85 -4.51
C ASP A 119 -3.30 -8.11 -5.84
N TRP A 120 -3.83 -7.67 -6.98
CA TRP A 120 -3.14 -7.71 -8.27
C TRP A 120 -2.20 -6.52 -8.50
N LEU A 121 -2.30 -5.46 -7.71
CA LEU A 121 -1.60 -4.20 -7.97
C LEU A 121 -0.11 -4.28 -7.64
N ASN A 122 0.70 -3.51 -8.38
CA ASN A 122 2.05 -3.17 -7.96
C ASN A 122 1.95 -2.10 -6.87
N LYS A 123 2.09 -2.52 -5.61
CA LYS A 123 1.79 -1.69 -4.43
C LYS A 123 2.89 -0.68 -4.05
N LYS A 124 3.95 -0.52 -4.84
CA LYS A 124 5.05 0.42 -4.55
C LYS A 124 4.64 1.84 -4.93
N ILE A 125 4.74 2.78 -3.98
CA ILE A 125 4.54 4.23 -4.23
C ILE A 125 5.90 4.87 -4.51
N ILE A 126 6.76 4.89 -3.50
CA ILE A 126 8.05 5.58 -3.54
C ILE A 126 9.03 4.92 -2.56
N ASN A 127 10.32 5.08 -2.82
CA ASN A 127 11.39 4.63 -1.93
C ASN A 127 12.48 5.71 -1.91
N ILE A 128 12.43 6.60 -0.93
CA ILE A 128 13.48 7.61 -0.67
C ILE A 128 14.23 7.18 0.59
N ASN A 129 15.56 7.22 0.55
CA ASN A 129 16.35 6.90 1.73
C ASN A 129 16.22 8.04 2.75
N PRO A 130 15.98 7.76 4.05
CA PRO A 130 15.92 8.77 5.10
C PRO A 130 17.14 9.70 5.16
N SER A 131 18.32 9.25 4.71
CA SER A 131 19.54 10.09 4.65
C SER A 131 19.56 11.08 3.49
N GLU A 132 18.67 10.93 2.51
CA GLU A 132 18.50 11.88 1.40
C GLU A 132 17.60 13.05 1.80
N ILE A 133 16.76 12.87 2.82
CA ILE A 133 15.79 13.86 3.29
C ILE A 133 16.53 14.89 4.17
N GLN A 134 16.38 16.16 3.84
CA GLN A 134 16.93 17.29 4.57
C GLN A 134 15.93 17.81 5.60
N SER A 135 14.68 18.01 5.19
CA SER A 135 13.65 18.54 6.09
C SER A 135 12.27 17.98 5.78
N ILE A 136 11.44 17.99 6.82
CA ILE A 136 10.04 17.56 6.77
C ILE A 136 9.22 18.62 7.49
N LYS A 137 8.17 19.10 6.82
CA LYS A 137 7.17 19.98 7.42
C LYS A 137 5.81 19.30 7.35
N ILE A 138 5.15 19.13 8.49
CA ILE A 138 3.76 18.70 8.59
C ILE A 138 2.94 19.93 9.00
N LEU A 139 1.95 20.29 8.20
CA LEU A 139 0.96 21.32 8.46
C LEU A 139 -0.39 20.62 8.64
N GLN A 140 -0.92 20.73 9.85
CA GLN A 140 -2.21 20.16 10.24
C GLN A 140 -3.37 21.03 9.74
N ALA A 141 -4.57 20.46 9.75
CA ALA A 141 -5.80 21.17 9.42
C ALA A 141 -6.11 22.35 10.36
N ASP A 142 -5.62 22.30 11.61
CA ASP A 142 -5.74 23.35 12.63
C ASP A 142 -4.60 24.40 12.57
N ASP A 143 -3.87 24.43 11.45
CA ASP A 143 -2.67 25.25 11.22
C ASP A 143 -1.47 24.96 12.12
N SER A 144 -1.56 24.01 13.06
CA SER A 144 -0.40 23.60 13.84
C SER A 144 0.66 22.95 12.94
N GLN A 145 1.93 23.20 13.27
CA GLN A 145 3.05 22.79 12.45
C GLN A 145 4.03 21.94 13.24
N LEU A 146 4.64 20.99 12.54
CA LEU A 146 5.82 20.27 12.99
C LEU A 146 6.88 20.37 11.91
N VAL A 147 8.03 20.96 12.25
CA VAL A 147 9.15 21.16 11.33
C VAL A 147 10.36 20.44 11.89
N VAL A 148 10.89 19.49 11.12
CA VAL A 148 12.10 18.74 11.49
C VAL A 148 13.13 18.77 10.38
N SER A 149 14.42 18.80 10.74
CA SER A 149 15.50 18.88 9.76
C SER A 149 16.82 18.27 10.22
N LYS A 150 17.67 18.00 9.23
CA LYS A 150 19.11 17.75 9.38
C LYS A 150 19.87 18.87 8.70
N GLN A 151 20.93 19.35 9.34
CA GLN A 151 21.83 20.34 8.76
C GLN A 151 22.77 19.68 7.76
N ALA A 152 23.25 18.48 8.08
CA ALA A 152 24.10 17.67 7.20
C ALA A 152 23.57 16.24 7.05
N LYS A 153 23.89 15.60 5.92
CA LYS A 153 23.56 14.19 5.67
C LYS A 153 24.14 13.23 6.71
N SER A 154 25.24 13.64 7.35
CA SER A 154 25.95 12.88 8.39
C SER A 154 25.31 12.98 9.77
N ASP A 155 24.37 13.90 9.98
CA ASP A 155 23.71 14.05 11.29
C ASP A 155 22.98 12.76 11.65
N SER A 156 23.13 12.29 12.89
CA SER A 156 22.52 11.04 13.34
C SER A 156 20.98 11.16 13.38
N HIS A 157 20.47 12.23 13.99
CA HIS A 157 19.06 12.42 14.27
C HIS A 157 18.51 13.71 13.64
N TYR A 158 17.22 13.74 13.36
CA TYR A 158 16.51 14.97 13.00
C TYR A 158 16.29 15.85 14.23
N SER A 159 16.55 17.15 14.09
CA SER A 159 16.19 18.17 15.08
C SER A 159 14.78 18.69 14.81
N ILE A 160 14.05 19.10 15.86
CA ILE A 160 12.76 19.78 15.74
C ILE A 160 12.99 21.29 15.77
N GLU A 161 12.69 22.00 14.68
CA GLU A 161 13.00 23.43 14.55
C GLU A 161 12.08 24.31 15.40
N ASN A 162 10.81 23.93 15.52
CA ASN A 162 9.81 24.69 16.26
C ASN A 162 9.57 24.15 17.69
N LEU A 163 10.62 23.62 18.32
CA LEU A 163 10.57 23.12 19.70
C LEU A 163 10.43 24.31 20.70
N PRO A 164 9.41 24.30 21.59
CA PRO A 164 9.29 25.32 22.63
C PRO A 164 10.48 25.29 23.59
N ALA A 165 10.91 26.45 24.10
CA ALA A 165 12.14 26.59 24.88
C ALA A 165 12.26 25.65 26.09
N ASN A 166 11.15 25.29 26.73
CA ASN A 166 11.13 24.43 27.91
C ASN A 166 10.71 22.97 27.61
N ALA A 167 10.45 22.63 26.35
CA ALA A 167 10.01 21.30 25.97
C ALA A 167 11.19 20.33 25.91
N LYS A 168 10.99 19.12 26.43
CA LYS A 168 11.97 18.03 26.34
C LYS A 168 11.46 16.98 25.37
N LEU A 169 12.31 16.51 24.46
CA LEU A 169 11.97 15.41 23.55
C LEU A 169 11.72 14.10 24.31
N LYS A 170 10.85 13.24 23.79
CA LYS A 170 10.66 11.87 24.32
C LYS A 170 11.93 11.04 24.18
N SER A 171 12.67 11.21 23.08
CA SER A 171 13.99 10.63 22.84
C SER A 171 14.76 11.45 21.79
N GLU A 172 16.07 11.24 21.68
CA GLU A 172 16.94 11.97 20.74
C GLU A 172 16.53 11.77 19.27
N GLY A 173 16.18 10.54 18.89
CA GLY A 173 15.74 10.18 17.53
C GLY A 173 14.22 10.14 17.32
N VAL A 174 13.42 10.80 18.17
CA VAL A 174 11.95 10.68 18.14
C VAL A 174 11.35 11.10 16.78
N ALA A 175 12.01 12.04 16.09
CA ALA A 175 11.59 12.57 14.78
C ALA A 175 12.02 11.69 13.59
N ASP A 176 12.95 10.75 13.76
CA ASP A 176 13.53 9.97 12.65
C ASP A 176 12.47 9.10 11.93
N SER A 177 11.46 8.65 12.68
CA SER A 177 10.32 7.89 12.12
C SER A 177 9.60 8.60 10.98
N LEU A 178 9.57 9.94 10.98
CA LEU A 178 8.93 10.75 9.94
C LEU A 178 9.64 10.57 8.59
N ALA A 179 10.97 10.53 8.59
CA ALA A 179 11.79 10.33 7.39
C ALA A 179 11.70 8.88 6.88
N ASN A 180 11.65 7.91 7.79
CA ASN A 180 11.50 6.48 7.48
C ASN A 180 10.19 6.15 6.75
N THR A 181 9.20 7.05 6.79
CA THR A 181 7.89 6.81 6.18
C THR A 181 7.96 6.63 4.65
N LEU A 182 8.80 7.41 3.96
CA LEU A 182 8.96 7.34 2.50
C LEU A 182 9.81 6.15 2.03
N GLN A 183 10.50 5.47 2.95
CA GLN A 183 11.26 4.28 2.61
C GLN A 183 10.30 3.11 2.36
N ASN A 184 10.40 2.52 1.18
CA ASN A 184 9.52 1.42 0.72
C ASN A 184 8.03 1.69 0.95
N LEU A 185 7.58 2.94 0.74
CA LEU A 185 6.18 3.30 0.94
C LEU A 185 5.30 2.52 -0.04
N SER A 186 4.24 1.91 0.49
CA SER A 186 3.29 1.10 -0.26
C SER A 186 1.86 1.38 0.19
N PHE A 187 0.91 0.89 -0.59
CA PHE A 187 -0.51 1.15 -0.40
C PHE A 187 -1.35 -0.14 -0.38
N GLU A 188 -2.55 -0.04 0.16
CA GLU A 188 -3.53 -1.13 0.26
C GLU A 188 -4.44 -1.17 -0.97
N ASP A 189 -4.97 -0.01 -1.37
CA ASP A 189 -5.80 0.20 -2.56
C ASP A 189 -5.50 1.55 -3.28
N VAL A 190 -6.05 1.75 -4.47
CA VAL A 190 -5.83 2.96 -5.28
C VAL A 190 -7.12 3.45 -5.94
N LEU A 191 -7.26 4.76 -5.99
CA LEU A 191 -8.35 5.48 -6.64
C LEU A 191 -7.80 6.44 -7.70
N LYS A 192 -8.61 6.76 -8.70
CA LYS A 192 -8.32 7.89 -9.59
C LYS A 192 -8.47 9.19 -8.81
N ARG A 193 -7.45 10.05 -8.87
CA ARG A 193 -7.43 11.36 -8.22
C ARG A 193 -8.59 12.24 -8.67
N SER A 194 -8.98 12.18 -9.94
CA SER A 194 -10.12 12.94 -10.47
C SER A 194 -11.49 12.53 -9.90
N ALA A 195 -11.60 11.33 -9.31
CA ALA A 195 -12.82 10.83 -8.69
C ALA A 195 -12.78 10.96 -7.16
N PHE A 196 -11.66 11.39 -6.59
CA PHE A 196 -11.48 11.56 -5.16
C PHE A 196 -11.91 12.95 -4.73
N GLN A 197 -12.90 13.02 -3.85
CA GLN A 197 -13.36 14.26 -3.25
C GLN A 197 -12.53 14.53 -1.99
N ALA A 198 -11.49 15.34 -2.14
CA ALA A 198 -10.72 15.84 -1.01
C ALA A 198 -11.52 16.90 -0.24
N ASN A 199 -11.31 16.96 1.08
CA ASN A 199 -11.71 18.08 1.92
C ASN A 199 -10.45 18.79 2.38
N GLU A 200 -10.12 19.94 1.77
CA GLU A 200 -8.89 20.67 2.10
C GLU A 200 -8.89 21.17 3.57
N GLU A 201 -10.06 21.43 4.17
CA GLU A 201 -10.17 21.85 5.58
C GLU A 201 -9.78 20.74 6.58
N GLN A 202 -9.71 19.49 6.13
CA GLN A 202 -9.33 18.33 6.95
C GLN A 202 -8.03 17.68 6.45
N THR A 203 -7.41 18.24 5.41
CA THR A 203 -6.25 17.65 4.78
C THR A 203 -4.99 18.08 5.51
N VAL A 204 -4.14 17.10 5.86
CA VAL A 204 -2.80 17.36 6.38
C VAL A 204 -1.83 17.48 5.22
N HIS A 205 -1.02 18.54 5.23
CA HIS A 205 -0.04 18.81 4.19
C HIS A 205 1.37 18.48 4.70
N ILE A 206 2.04 17.54 4.05
CA ILE A 206 3.39 17.12 4.40
C ILE A 206 4.35 17.48 3.27
N SER A 207 5.42 18.21 3.57
CA SER A 207 6.47 18.55 2.61
C SER A 207 7.77 17.87 3.02
N TYR A 208 8.28 16.99 2.16
CA TYR A 208 9.61 16.42 2.28
C TYR A 208 10.55 17.11 1.31
N LYS A 209 11.64 17.69 1.81
CA LYS A 209 12.71 18.26 0.99
C LYS A 209 13.95 17.38 1.11
N THR A 210 14.54 16.99 0.00
CA THR A 210 15.82 16.29 -0.03
C THR A 210 16.99 17.26 -0.17
N PHE A 211 18.19 16.82 0.20
CA PHE A 211 19.41 17.61 0.07
C PHE A 211 19.77 17.98 -1.38
N ASP A 212 19.31 17.20 -2.36
CA ASP A 212 19.52 17.46 -3.79
C ASP A 212 18.47 18.40 -4.42
N GLY A 213 17.52 18.90 -3.62
CA GLY A 213 16.53 19.91 -4.04
C GLY A 213 15.21 19.36 -4.55
N LEU A 214 14.97 18.04 -4.51
CA LEU A 214 13.63 17.47 -4.74
C LEU A 214 12.70 17.85 -3.57
N VAL A 215 11.46 18.21 -3.89
CA VAL A 215 10.42 18.52 -2.91
C VAL A 215 9.19 17.69 -3.22
N LEU A 216 8.80 16.82 -2.28
CA LEU A 216 7.60 16.00 -2.35
C LEU A 216 6.54 16.59 -1.42
N HIS A 217 5.45 17.11 -2.00
CA HIS A 217 4.27 17.56 -1.28
C HIS A 217 3.27 16.41 -1.22
N ALA A 218 3.18 15.75 -0.07
CA ALA A 218 2.14 14.79 0.22
C ALA A 218 0.93 15.49 0.86
N LYS A 219 -0.26 15.00 0.55
CA LYS A 219 -1.50 15.38 1.22
C LYS A 219 -2.16 14.12 1.76
N LEU A 220 -2.52 14.16 3.04
CA LEU A 220 -3.14 13.06 3.77
C LEU A 220 -4.55 13.46 4.19
N LEU A 221 -5.53 12.61 3.92
CA LEU A 221 -6.91 12.78 4.37
C LEU A 221 -7.42 11.46 4.94
N GLU A 222 -7.97 11.51 6.15
CA GLU A 222 -8.81 10.43 6.66
C GLU A 222 -10.25 10.62 6.16
N LYS A 223 -10.84 9.56 5.62
CA LYS A 223 -12.23 9.54 5.17
C LYS A 223 -12.82 8.14 5.36
N ASP A 224 -13.96 8.06 6.01
CA ASP A 224 -14.69 6.80 6.26
C ASP A 224 -13.82 5.72 6.94
N GLY A 225 -12.96 6.13 7.90
CA GLY A 225 -12.04 5.23 8.62
C GLY A 225 -10.86 4.71 7.80
N LYS A 226 -10.60 5.31 6.63
CA LYS A 226 -9.47 4.99 5.74
C LYS A 226 -8.58 6.19 5.55
N HIS A 227 -7.31 5.96 5.23
CA HIS A 227 -6.33 7.01 5.04
C HIS A 227 -5.87 7.10 3.60
N PHE A 228 -6.05 8.26 2.99
CA PHE A 228 -5.76 8.52 1.60
C PHE A 228 -4.59 9.48 1.47
N LEU A 229 -3.60 9.09 0.67
CA LEU A 229 -2.36 9.83 0.44
C LEU A 229 -2.21 10.11 -1.05
N TRP A 230 -1.89 11.36 -1.40
CA TRP A 230 -1.53 11.73 -2.77
C TRP A 230 -0.42 12.77 -2.77
N PHE A 231 0.22 12.93 -3.93
CA PHE A 231 1.47 13.66 -4.04
C PHE A 231 1.47 14.63 -5.22
N ASP A 232 2.18 15.73 -5.01
CA ASP A 232 2.68 16.61 -6.05
C ASP A 232 4.19 16.80 -5.82
N VAL A 233 4.99 16.77 -6.89
CA VAL A 233 6.45 16.84 -6.80
C VAL A 233 6.94 18.13 -7.45
N LYS A 234 7.94 18.75 -6.86
CA LYS A 234 8.66 19.88 -7.44
C LYS A 234 10.16 19.65 -7.25
N THR A 235 10.97 20.47 -7.91
CA THR A 235 12.39 20.54 -7.61
C THR A 235 12.88 21.97 -7.79
N SER A 236 13.82 22.37 -6.94
CA SER A 236 14.61 23.60 -7.13
C SER A 236 15.99 23.30 -7.71
N SER A 237 16.29 22.04 -8.02
CA SER A 237 17.56 21.62 -8.58
C SER A 237 17.66 21.96 -10.05
N THR A 238 18.85 22.36 -10.49
CA THR A 238 19.20 22.51 -11.91
C THR A 238 19.87 21.26 -12.47
N ASP A 239 20.08 20.22 -11.65
CA ASP A 239 20.62 18.95 -12.08
C ASP A 239 19.59 18.19 -12.93
N ASP A 240 19.96 17.86 -14.17
CA ASP A 240 19.08 17.20 -15.14
C ASP A 240 18.52 15.86 -14.63
N ALA A 241 19.29 15.11 -13.84
CA ALA A 241 18.84 13.83 -13.29
C ALA A 241 17.75 14.05 -12.21
N ILE A 242 17.88 15.09 -11.38
CA ILE A 242 16.88 15.43 -10.38
C ILE A 242 15.62 16.02 -11.03
N VAL A 243 15.77 16.86 -12.05
CA VAL A 243 14.65 17.38 -12.85
C VAL A 243 13.89 16.23 -13.51
N LYS A 244 14.60 15.30 -14.15
CA LYS A 244 13.98 14.11 -14.74
C LYS A 244 13.26 13.26 -13.70
N LYS A 245 13.89 12.99 -12.54
CA LYS A 245 13.27 12.24 -11.43
C LYS A 245 11.99 12.91 -10.94
N SER A 246 11.99 14.25 -10.79
CA SER A 246 10.81 15.03 -10.39
C SER A 246 9.67 14.87 -11.40
N ASN A 247 9.96 14.99 -12.70
CA ASN A 247 8.98 14.83 -13.77
C ASN A 247 8.41 13.41 -13.83
N ASP A 248 9.26 12.38 -13.71
CA ASP A 248 8.84 10.99 -13.71
C ASP A 248 7.92 10.68 -12.51
N LEU A 249 8.25 11.19 -11.32
CA LEU A 249 7.40 11.03 -10.14
C LEU A 249 6.07 11.76 -10.28
N ASN A 250 6.06 12.99 -10.78
CA ASN A 250 4.82 13.72 -11.07
C ASN A 250 3.92 12.96 -12.04
N ALA A 251 4.48 12.47 -13.15
CA ALA A 251 3.72 11.68 -14.11
C ALA A 251 3.16 10.40 -13.49
N ASN A 252 3.91 9.77 -12.59
CA ASN A 252 3.46 8.58 -11.87
C ASN A 252 2.37 8.88 -10.84
N PHE A 253 2.38 10.02 -10.16
CA PHE A 253 1.44 10.35 -9.08
C PHE A 253 0.19 11.12 -9.54
N ALA A 254 0.26 11.83 -10.68
CA ALA A 254 -0.76 12.79 -11.12
C ALA A 254 -2.19 12.23 -11.13
N LEU A 255 -2.35 10.94 -11.41
CA LEU A 255 -3.66 10.30 -11.56
C LEU A 255 -4.17 9.57 -10.33
N TRP A 256 -3.40 9.46 -9.25
CA TRP A 256 -3.68 8.50 -8.20
C TRP A 256 -3.81 9.11 -6.81
N VAL A 257 -4.72 8.51 -6.05
CA VAL A 257 -4.83 8.65 -4.61
C VAL A 257 -4.70 7.25 -4.03
N TYR A 258 -3.83 7.09 -3.03
CA TYR A 258 -3.45 5.81 -2.46
C TYR A 258 -4.10 5.63 -1.10
N GLU A 259 -4.84 4.55 -0.90
CA GLU A 259 -5.25 4.10 0.42
C GLU A 259 -4.03 3.47 1.11
N ILE A 260 -3.56 4.04 2.21
CA ILE A 260 -2.34 3.58 2.90
C ILE A 260 -2.69 2.94 4.25
N PRO A 261 -1.83 2.03 4.77
CA PRO A 261 -2.03 1.44 6.08
C PRO A 261 -2.10 2.49 7.20
N ALA A 262 -2.96 2.27 8.19
CA ALA A 262 -3.17 3.21 9.31
C ALA A 262 -1.87 3.60 10.03
N TYR A 263 -0.98 2.66 10.32
CA TYR A 263 0.29 2.96 11.00
C TYR A 263 1.21 3.92 10.21
N LYS A 264 1.10 3.96 8.87
CA LYS A 264 1.81 4.95 8.04
C LYS A 264 1.14 6.32 8.15
N ALA A 265 -0.19 6.36 8.12
CA ALA A 265 -0.96 7.59 8.28
C ALA A 265 -0.76 8.22 9.66
N GLU A 266 -0.78 7.43 10.74
CA GLU A 266 -0.48 7.89 12.10
C GLU A 266 0.88 8.58 12.19
N THR A 267 1.90 8.04 11.54
CA THR A 267 3.23 8.66 11.51
C THR A 267 3.22 9.99 10.75
N LEU A 268 2.51 10.07 9.62
CA LEU A 268 2.36 11.29 8.81
C LEU A 268 1.46 12.36 9.45
N ASN A 269 0.61 11.95 10.38
CA ASN A 269 -0.32 12.82 11.09
C ASN A 269 0.22 13.32 12.44
N LYS A 270 1.47 13.00 12.79
CA LYS A 270 2.07 13.41 14.06
C LYS A 270 2.08 14.93 14.22
N LYS A 271 1.81 15.36 15.46
CA LYS A 271 1.94 16.73 15.93
C LYS A 271 3.19 16.88 16.79
N LEU A 272 3.58 18.13 17.04
CA LEU A 272 4.73 18.44 17.92
C LEU A 272 4.57 17.82 19.32
N GLU A 273 3.36 17.87 19.89
CA GLU A 273 3.02 17.29 21.19
C GLU A 273 3.28 15.77 21.26
N ASP A 274 3.22 15.06 20.14
CA ASP A 274 3.53 13.63 20.08
C ASP A 274 5.01 13.32 20.28
N LEU A 275 5.89 14.31 20.14
CA LEU A 275 7.36 14.16 20.16
C LEU A 275 8.01 14.67 21.45
N ILE A 276 7.26 15.38 22.29
CA ILE A 276 7.75 15.94 23.55
C ILE A 276 7.20 15.16 24.76
N LYS A 277 7.93 15.19 25.87
CA LYS A 277 7.46 14.64 27.14
C LYS A 277 6.24 15.44 27.60
N ALA A 278 5.27 14.74 28.21
CA ALA A 278 4.18 15.41 28.90
C ALA A 278 4.75 16.32 30.01
N GLU A 279 4.16 17.49 30.22
CA GLU A 279 4.48 18.29 31.40
C GLU A 279 4.13 17.46 32.64
N GLU A 280 5.11 17.25 33.52
CA GLU A 280 4.81 16.74 34.86
C GLU A 280 3.94 17.80 35.55
N PRO A 281 2.83 17.42 36.20
CA PRO A 281 2.02 18.37 36.95
C PRO A 281 2.94 19.06 37.95
N ASN A 282 2.95 20.40 37.92
CA ASN A 282 3.74 21.22 38.81
C ASN A 282 3.26 20.96 40.25
N VAL A 283 3.89 19.99 40.93
CA VAL A 283 3.69 19.78 42.35
C VAL A 283 4.39 20.95 43.02
N SER A 284 3.63 22.01 43.28
CA SER A 284 4.06 23.06 44.19
C SER A 284 4.45 22.37 45.50
N GLU A 285 5.75 22.32 45.80
CA GLU A 285 6.26 21.86 47.08
C GLU A 285 5.51 22.61 48.19
N PRO A 286 5.00 21.91 49.22
CA PRO A 286 4.38 22.58 50.34
C PRO A 286 5.44 23.46 51.01
N ASN A 287 5.16 24.77 51.06
CA ASN A 287 5.99 25.78 51.69
C ASN A 287 6.38 25.33 53.12
N PRO A 288 7.68 25.15 53.43
CA PRO A 288 8.12 24.77 54.77
C PRO A 288 8.20 26.03 55.64
N ASP A 289 7.09 26.74 55.78
CA ASP A 289 6.99 27.84 56.73
C ASP A 289 5.57 27.97 57.27
N LYS A 290 5.27 27.08 58.23
CA LYS A 290 4.40 27.38 59.36
C LYS A 290 5.06 26.84 60.62
N THR A 291 6.02 27.61 61.10
CA THR A 291 6.30 27.69 62.53
C THR A 291 5.06 28.29 63.20
N ASP A 292 4.12 27.45 63.62
CA ASP A 292 3.05 27.88 64.53
C ASP A 292 3.65 27.96 65.95
N GLU A 293 4.02 29.18 66.31
CA GLU A 293 4.11 29.65 67.69
C GLU A 293 2.70 29.62 68.32
N LYS A 294 2.46 28.67 69.23
CA LYS A 294 1.94 28.85 70.61
C LYS A 294 1.34 27.57 71.18
#